data_AF-A0A2P1PRJ0-F1
#
_entry.id   AF-A0A2P1PRJ0-F1
#
_cell.length_a   1.000
_cell.length_b   1.000
_cell.length_c   1.000
_cell.angle_alpha   90.00
_cell.angle_beta   90.00
_cell.angle_gamma   90.00
#
_symmetry.space_group_name_H-M   'P 1'
#
loop_
_entity.id
_entity.type
_entity.pdbx_description
1 polymer ?
#
loop_
_entity_poly.entity_id
_entity_poly.type
_entity_poly.pdbx_seq_one_letter_code
_entity_poly.pdbx_strand_id
1 'polypeptide(L)'
;MLVSLTLHSITCNQTSGLGDQLDDELIVVVQPDAALPISLPGGLRKSYSINTSSGSWVIDRTFSFSRDLLITLYDHDESVTRARSDYLVSQVYTPDNLPTSVRLRNPGNGAEYTIQVVVNG
;
A
#
# COMPACT_ATOMS: atom_id res chain seq x y z
N MET A 1 -2.37 24.24 2.86
CA MET A 1 -1.42 23.91 3.93
C MET A 1 -0.54 22.80 3.40
N LEU A 2 0.79 22.88 3.53
CA LEU A 2 1.64 21.77 3.12
C LEU A 2 1.64 20.74 4.26
N VAL A 3 1.27 19.50 3.95
CA VAL A 3 1.27 18.38 4.88
C VAL A 3 2.36 17.42 4.45
N SER A 4 3.01 16.79 5.44
CA SER A 4 4.03 15.77 5.21
C SER A 4 3.63 14.50 5.98
N LEU A 5 3.69 13.36 5.30
CA LEU A 5 3.29 12.07 5.84
C LEU A 5 4.32 11.02 5.46
N THR A 6 4.80 10.27 6.43
CA THR A 6 5.68 9.13 6.23
C THR A 6 4.87 7.85 6.22
N LEU A 7 4.81 7.16 5.08
CA LEU A 7 4.32 5.78 4.99
C LEU A 7 5.36 4.88 5.64
N HIS A 8 5.07 4.43 6.86
CA HIS A 8 6.01 3.68 7.68
C HIS A 8 6.00 2.21 7.26
N SER A 9 4.83 1.56 7.36
CA SER A 9 4.69 0.15 7.05
C SER A 9 3.30 -0.21 6.54
N ILE A 10 3.23 -1.37 5.90
CA ILE A 10 1.99 -2.04 5.54
C ILE A 10 2.05 -3.46 6.10
N THR A 11 0.98 -3.93 6.73
CA THR A 11 0.90 -5.28 7.26
C THR A 11 -0.27 -6.01 6.61
N CYS A 12 -0.03 -7.19 6.03
CA CYS A 12 -1.08 -8.14 5.71
C CYS A 12 -1.47 -8.89 6.99
N ASN A 13 -2.70 -8.67 7.46
CA ASN A 13 -3.23 -9.28 8.68
C ASN A 13 -3.88 -10.65 8.40
N GLN A 14 -4.33 -10.86 7.17
CA GLN A 14 -4.98 -12.09 6.75
C GLN A 14 -4.74 -12.27 5.24
N THR A 15 -4.10 -13.39 4.87
CA THR A 15 -3.97 -13.81 3.48
C THR A 15 -5.21 -14.61 3.08
N SER A 16 -5.76 -14.34 1.91
CA SER A 16 -6.79 -15.18 1.30
C SER A 16 -6.10 -16.37 0.64
N GLY A 17 -6.27 -17.55 1.22
CA GLY A 17 -5.43 -18.70 0.94
C GLY A 17 -5.36 -19.12 -0.53
N LEU A 18 -4.11 -19.30 -1.01
CA LEU A 18 -3.66 -20.41 -1.85
C LEU A 18 -2.19 -20.70 -1.49
N GLY A 19 -1.98 -21.61 -0.54
CA GLY A 19 -0.90 -22.60 -0.56
C GLY A 19 0.58 -22.19 -0.42
N ASP A 20 1.06 -21.15 -1.07
CA ASP A 20 2.50 -20.94 -1.27
C ASP A 20 2.94 -19.59 -0.69
N GLN A 21 3.31 -19.60 0.58
CA GLN A 21 3.77 -18.47 1.41
C GLN A 21 5.08 -17.80 0.93
N LEU A 22 5.47 -18.01 -0.33
CA LEU A 22 6.84 -17.71 -0.75
C LEU A 22 6.97 -16.43 -1.57
N ASP A 23 5.92 -15.93 -2.22
CA ASP A 23 6.05 -14.79 -3.15
C ASP A 23 4.83 -13.84 -3.18
N ASP A 24 4.19 -13.55 -2.04
CA ASP A 24 3.15 -12.51 -1.99
C ASP A 24 3.76 -11.14 -2.34
N GLU A 25 3.35 -10.55 -3.47
CA GLU A 25 3.88 -9.28 -3.95
C GLU A 25 2.90 -8.13 -3.69
N LEU A 26 3.34 -7.12 -2.95
CA LEU A 26 2.61 -5.88 -2.79
C LEU A 26 3.25 -4.77 -3.62
N ILE A 27 2.50 -4.22 -4.57
CA ILE A 27 2.89 -3.00 -5.30
C ILE A 27 2.16 -1.82 -4.66
N VAL A 28 2.91 -0.83 -4.20
CA VAL A 28 2.35 0.39 -3.63
C VAL A 28 2.46 1.52 -4.63
N VAL A 29 1.34 2.15 -4.96
CA VAL A 29 1.26 3.30 -5.87
C VAL A 29 0.84 4.53 -5.09
N VAL A 30 1.59 5.62 -5.22
CA VAL A 30 1.37 6.86 -4.47
C VAL A 30 1.18 8.03 -5.43
N GLN A 31 0.16 8.86 -5.18
CA GLN A 31 -0.20 10.01 -6.01
C GLN A 31 -0.51 11.25 -5.15
N PRO A 32 0.49 12.11 -4.86
CA PRO A 32 0.26 13.39 -4.19
C PRO A 32 -0.29 14.43 -5.17
N ASP A 33 -1.28 15.21 -4.77
CA ASP A 33 -1.80 16.39 -5.50
C ASP A 33 -2.16 16.11 -6.98
N ALA A 34 -2.73 14.93 -7.26
CA ALA A 34 -3.03 14.44 -8.61
C ALA A 34 -1.80 14.36 -9.54
N ALA A 35 -0.60 14.23 -8.98
CA ALA A 35 0.62 14.00 -9.72
C ALA A 35 0.64 12.61 -10.38
N LEU A 36 1.68 12.40 -11.20
CA LEU A 36 1.95 11.10 -11.80
C LEU A 36 2.12 10.02 -10.72
N PRO A 37 1.54 8.82 -10.91
CA PRO A 37 1.71 7.72 -9.97
C PRO A 37 3.18 7.33 -9.77
N ILE A 38 3.55 7.16 -8.52
CA ILE A 38 4.86 6.68 -8.08
C ILE A 38 4.69 5.27 -7.54
N SER A 39 5.27 4.28 -8.21
CA SER A 39 5.28 2.88 -7.73
C SER A 39 6.47 2.62 -6.80
N LEU A 40 6.25 1.86 -5.73
CA LEU A 40 7.28 1.42 -4.80
C LEU A 40 7.43 -0.11 -4.86
N PRO A 41 8.68 -0.62 -4.87
CA PRO A 41 9.93 0.15 -4.94
C PRO A 41 10.13 0.67 -6.37
N GLY A 42 10.53 1.94 -6.50
CA GLY A 42 10.71 2.56 -7.82
C GLY A 42 11.82 1.87 -8.63
N GLY A 43 11.49 1.42 -9.83
CA GLY A 43 12.50 1.07 -10.86
C GLY A 43 13.03 -0.36 -10.89
N LEU A 44 12.56 -1.27 -10.03
CA LEU A 44 12.74 -2.71 -10.19
C LEU A 44 11.43 -3.37 -9.79
N ARG A 45 10.96 -4.36 -10.56
CA ARG A 45 9.96 -5.34 -10.09
C ARG A 45 10.58 -6.13 -8.93
N LYS A 46 10.81 -5.46 -7.81
CA LYS A 46 11.07 -6.10 -6.55
C LYS A 46 9.74 -6.07 -5.85
N SER A 47 9.00 -7.15 -6.04
CA SER A 47 8.21 -7.80 -5.01
C SER A 47 8.79 -7.41 -3.65
N TYR A 48 8.06 -6.63 -2.87
CA TYR A 48 8.39 -6.60 -1.46
C TYR A 48 8.02 -7.99 -0.95
N SER A 49 9.00 -8.89 -0.86
CA SER A 49 8.76 -10.18 -0.21
C SER A 49 8.31 -9.88 1.20
N ILE A 50 7.13 -10.37 1.58
CA ILE A 50 6.64 -10.26 2.94
C ILE A 50 7.75 -10.78 3.88
N ASN A 51 8.05 -10.04 4.97
CA ASN A 51 8.79 -10.68 6.04
C ASN A 51 7.84 -11.75 6.60
N THR A 52 8.05 -13.01 6.21
CA THR A 52 7.15 -14.15 6.49
C THR A 52 6.92 -14.37 7.98
N SER A 53 7.77 -13.81 8.85
CA SER A 53 7.59 -13.83 10.30
C SER A 53 6.63 -12.76 10.85
N SER A 54 6.40 -11.65 10.14
CA SER A 54 5.61 -10.50 10.64
C SER A 54 4.47 -10.07 9.71
N GLY A 55 4.34 -10.66 8.52
CA GLY A 55 3.31 -10.28 7.57
C GLY A 55 3.44 -8.84 7.07
N SER A 56 4.62 -8.21 7.21
CA SER A 56 4.76 -6.76 7.10
C SER A 56 5.85 -6.31 6.11
N TRP A 57 5.57 -5.19 5.46
CA TRP A 57 6.43 -4.45 4.56
C TRP A 57 6.81 -3.11 5.20
N VAL A 58 8.11 -2.88 5.37
CA VAL A 58 8.64 -1.59 5.86
C VAL A 58 8.99 -0.73 4.65
N ILE A 59 8.39 0.46 4.58
CA ILE A 59 8.50 1.35 3.42
C ILE A 59 9.36 2.56 3.77
N ASP A 60 9.06 3.22 4.89
CA ASP A 60 9.74 4.43 5.36
C ASP A 60 9.97 5.45 4.23
N ARG A 61 8.88 5.90 3.62
CA ARG A 61 8.91 6.94 2.59
C ARG A 61 8.01 8.11 2.95
N THR A 62 8.56 9.30 2.85
CA THR A 62 7.85 10.54 3.14
C THR A 62 7.32 11.17 1.86
N PHE A 63 6.05 11.58 1.91
CA PHE A 63 5.35 12.27 0.85
C PHE A 63 4.85 13.61 1.37
N SER A 64 4.97 14.64 0.54
CA SER A 64 4.42 15.96 0.83
C SER A 64 3.31 16.27 -0.17
N PHE A 65 2.21 16.84 0.32
CA PHE A 65 1.03 17.16 -0.47
C PHE A 65 0.27 18.34 0.14
N SER A 66 -0.53 19.02 -0.68
CA SER A 66 -1.26 20.24 -0.31
C SER A 66 -2.78 20.10 -0.39
N ARG A 67 -3.24 19.14 -1.21
CA ARG A 67 -4.62 18.70 -1.38
C ARG A 67 -4.69 17.26 -0.90
N ASP A 68 -4.64 16.30 -1.80
CA ASP A 68 -4.89 14.90 -1.48
C ASP A 68 -3.64 14.05 -1.76
N LEU A 69 -3.47 13.00 -0.98
CA LEU A 69 -2.52 11.94 -1.22
C LEU A 69 -3.28 10.62 -1.35
N LEU A 70 -3.26 10.03 -2.54
CA LEU A 70 -3.82 8.70 -2.77
C LEU A 70 -2.71 7.65 -2.62
N ILE A 71 -2.95 6.65 -1.78
CA ILE A 71 -2.13 5.44 -1.67
C ILE A 71 -2.97 4.27 -2.14
N THR A 72 -2.53 3.60 -3.20
CA THR A 72 -3.16 2.40 -3.75
C THR A 72 -2.24 1.21 -3.53
N LEU A 73 -2.81 0.15 -2.96
CA LEU A 73 -2.19 -1.14 -2.79
C LEU A 73 -2.69 -2.06 -3.89
N TYR A 74 -1.75 -2.69 -4.58
CA TYR A 74 -2.03 -3.74 -5.53
C TYR A 74 -1.42 -5.04 -5.03
N ASP A 75 -2.31 -5.96 -4.66
CA ASP A 75 -1.96 -7.33 -4.32
C ASP A 75 -1.69 -8.10 -5.62
N HIS A 76 -0.43 -8.17 -6.01
CA HIS A 76 -0.02 -8.76 -7.27
C HIS A 76 0.23 -10.25 -7.06
N ASP A 77 -0.66 -11.06 -7.61
CA ASP A 77 -0.52 -12.51 -7.71
C ASP A 77 -0.14 -12.85 -9.16
N GLU A 78 1.08 -13.36 -9.37
CA GLU A 78 1.60 -13.72 -10.70
C GLU A 78 0.74 -14.79 -11.40
N SER A 79 -0.02 -15.60 -10.65
CA SER A 79 -0.93 -16.59 -11.21
C SER A 79 -2.14 -15.94 -11.90
N VAL A 80 -2.43 -14.67 -11.58
CA VAL A 80 -3.53 -13.89 -12.14
C VAL A 80 -3.03 -13.09 -13.34
N THR A 81 -3.14 -13.68 -14.54
CA THR A 81 -2.69 -13.11 -15.84
C THR A 81 -3.31 -11.77 -16.27
N ARG A 82 -4.11 -11.10 -15.42
CA ARG A 82 -4.65 -9.76 -15.69
C ARG A 82 -4.55 -8.92 -14.43
N ALA A 83 -4.07 -7.68 -14.56
CA ALA A 83 -4.22 -6.64 -13.55
C ALA A 83 -5.73 -6.37 -13.38
N ARG A 84 -6.35 -7.08 -12.45
CA ARG A 84 -7.78 -6.95 -12.19
C ARG A 84 -7.96 -5.92 -11.07
N SER A 85 -8.88 -4.98 -11.31
CA SER A 85 -9.17 -3.88 -10.39
C SER A 85 -9.71 -4.33 -9.04
N ASP A 86 -10.22 -5.55 -8.94
CA ASP A 86 -10.67 -6.18 -7.70
C ASP A 86 -9.52 -6.46 -6.72
N TYR A 87 -8.26 -6.49 -7.18
CA TYR A 87 -7.07 -6.62 -6.33
C TYR A 87 -6.47 -5.27 -5.90
N LEU A 88 -7.13 -4.16 -6.25
CA LEU A 88 -6.71 -2.81 -5.87
C LEU A 88 -7.51 -2.34 -4.66
N VAL A 89 -6.82 -1.87 -3.63
CA VAL A 89 -7.42 -1.13 -2.52
C VAL A 89 -6.72 0.20 -2.35
N SER A 90 -7.47 1.25 -2.02
CA SER A 90 -6.89 2.59 -1.91
C SER A 90 -7.34 3.32 -0.65
N GLN A 91 -6.45 4.16 -0.13
CA GLN A 91 -6.72 5.11 0.94
C GLN A 91 -6.39 6.53 0.47
N VAL A 92 -7.31 7.46 0.73
CA VAL A 92 -7.11 8.89 0.48
C VAL A 92 -6.77 9.59 1.78
N TYR A 93 -5.70 10.36 1.78
CA TYR A 93 -5.33 11.27 2.86
C TYR A 93 -5.61 12.70 2.38
N THR A 94 -6.28 13.49 3.20
CA THR A 94 -6.53 14.92 2.96
C THR A 94 -5.97 15.73 4.11
N PRO A 95 -5.76 17.05 3.99
CA PRO A 95 -5.12 17.84 5.04
C PRO A 95 -5.98 17.87 6.32
N ASP A 96 -7.29 17.64 6.18
CA ASP A 96 -8.26 17.59 7.27
C ASP A 96 -8.49 16.16 7.81
N ASN A 97 -7.99 15.12 7.14
CA ASN A 97 -8.18 13.72 7.53
C ASN A 97 -6.90 12.90 7.30
N LEU A 98 -6.13 12.74 8.38
CA LEU A 98 -4.82 12.09 8.39
C LEU A 98 -4.78 10.93 9.39
N PRO A 99 -5.56 9.85 9.16
CA PRO A 99 -5.55 8.70 10.06
C PRO A 99 -4.18 8.04 10.07
N THR A 100 -3.58 7.83 11.25
CA THR A 100 -2.26 7.22 11.38
C THR A 100 -2.25 5.71 11.13
N SER A 101 -3.40 5.06 11.25
CA SER A 101 -3.59 3.63 11.04
C SER A 101 -4.91 3.37 10.33
N VAL A 102 -4.86 2.72 9.16
CA VAL A 102 -6.05 2.40 8.34
C VAL A 102 -6.07 0.92 8.02
N ARG A 103 -7.23 0.27 8.17
CA ARG A 103 -7.46 -1.10 7.70
C ARG A 103 -8.23 -1.09 6.39
N LEU A 104 -7.75 -1.86 5.43
CA LEU A 104 -8.34 -2.03 4.10
C LEU A 104 -8.57 -3.52 3.86
N ARG A 105 -9.68 -3.86 3.20
CA ARG A 105 -9.99 -5.23 2.80
C ARG A 105 -10.08 -5.30 1.28
N ASN A 106 -9.27 -6.15 0.67
CA ASN A 106 -9.25 -6.40 -0.75
C ASN A 106 -10.56 -7.12 -1.15
N PRO A 107 -11.38 -6.54 -2.04
CA PRO A 107 -12.66 -7.13 -2.39
C PRO A 107 -12.51 -8.37 -3.30
N GLY A 108 -11.42 -8.47 -4.08
CA GLY A 108 -11.19 -9.55 -5.04
C GLY A 108 -10.84 -10.87 -4.37
N ASN A 109 -10.09 -10.82 -3.27
CA ASN A 109 -9.61 -12.03 -2.59
C ASN A 109 -9.93 -12.07 -1.08
N GLY A 110 -10.25 -10.93 -0.46
CA GLY A 110 -10.55 -10.84 0.97
C GLY A 110 -9.33 -10.60 1.86
N ALA A 111 -8.14 -10.38 1.28
CA ALA A 111 -6.94 -10.03 2.04
C ALA A 111 -7.13 -8.73 2.83
N GLU A 112 -6.61 -8.69 4.05
CA GLU A 112 -6.75 -7.53 4.93
C GLU A 112 -5.40 -6.86 5.17
N TYR A 113 -5.30 -5.58 4.82
CA TYR A 113 -4.10 -4.76 4.99
C TYR A 113 -4.29 -3.71 6.07
N THR A 114 -3.24 -3.45 6.84
CA THR A 114 -3.13 -2.28 7.70
C THR A 114 -2.06 -1.36 7.14
N ILE A 115 -2.41 -0.11 6.82
CA ILE A 115 -1.47 0.95 6.46
C ILE A 115 -1.13 1.74 7.73
N GLN A 116 0.17 1.86 8.05
CA GLN A 116 0.69 2.68 9.14
C GLN A 116 1.43 3.89 8.60
N VAL A 117 1.06 5.07 9.08
CA VAL A 117 1.67 6.34 8.67
C VAL A 117 2.00 7.21 9.88
N VAL A 118 3.01 8.05 9.72
CA VAL A 118 3.38 9.09 10.67
C VAL A 118 3.13 10.44 10.02
N VAL A 119 2.30 11.27 10.65
CA VAL A 119 2.09 12.66 10.23
C VAL A 119 3.26 13.49 10.76
N ASN A 120 4.00 14.14 9.86
CA ASN A 120 5.11 15.01 10.22
C ASN A 120 4.56 16.43 10.42
N GLY A 121 4.75 16.99 11.62
CA GLY A 121 4.34 18.35 11.98
C GLY A 121 5.28 19.44 11.49
#